data_AF-A0A969Q8R2-F1
#
_entry.id   AF-A0A969Q8R2-F1
#
_cell.length_a   1.000
_cell.length_b   1.000
_cell.length_c   1.000
_cell.angle_alpha   90.00
_cell.angle_beta   90.00
_cell.angle_gamma   90.00
#
_symmetry.space_group_name_H-M   'P 1'
#
loop_
_entity.id
_entity.type
_entity.pdbx_description
1 polymer ?
#
loop_
_entity_poly.entity_id
_entity_poly.type
_entity_poly.pdbx_seq_one_letter_code
_entity_poly.pdbx_strand_id
1 'polypeptide(L)'
;MILLTLLIFSVIVSTAYTNNLRRSVKNAPRTVKIPARELLEFTESFPKVSVIVPAYNEAENIQDCAIAILDSTELPAANLQVLIVDDRSTDDTLAIAQTLQQQRHDPRLKILAGQPRPANQYWAGKNWACAQAVPEATGDFLLFIDADVRLKKGAIETAIATVKTENIDLLTCMPALVCECFAEWLVQPLMFNHLAVCFDFTAVNDPQTDAAFAAGPFMLFRRSAYEKIGGHAAVAGEIVEDVELARRIKKASLKLGLYAGSNLASVRMYRSWSALWEGWTKNMYLGANRSWGLMVYMAAIMLFLYPIPWIALARLLVDGELAKIVTITNYQLPITDYQLPITWLTICLIARVIWHQYTLRRLGAEISECPPKYWWLGGLGGTLVGAIAIGSAIKTETGWGWTWRGRALKSQNS
;
A
#
# COMPACT_ATOMS: atom_id res chain seq x y z
N MET A 1 14.45 -14.98 -33.02
CA MET A 1 13.29 -14.10 -33.34
C MET A 1 12.31 -13.94 -32.19
N ILE A 2 11.74 -15.01 -31.61
CA ILE A 2 10.75 -14.90 -30.50
C ILE A 2 11.27 -14.05 -29.32
N LEU A 3 12.49 -14.33 -28.84
CA LEU A 3 13.09 -13.59 -27.72
C LEU A 3 13.23 -12.09 -28.02
N LEU A 4 13.62 -11.76 -29.25
CA LEU A 4 13.74 -10.37 -29.70
C LEU A 4 12.38 -9.66 -29.69
N THR A 5 11.33 -10.32 -30.18
CA THR A 5 9.96 -9.79 -30.14
C THR A 5 9.48 -9.54 -28.71
N LEU A 6 9.74 -10.50 -27.80
CA LEU A 6 9.40 -10.34 -26.37
C LEU A 6 10.14 -9.15 -25.75
N LEU A 7 11.43 -8.97 -26.06
CA LEU A 7 12.23 -7.86 -25.56
C LEU A 7 11.77 -6.50 -26.11
N ILE A 8 11.38 -6.42 -27.38
CA ILE A 8 10.79 -5.20 -27.96
C ILE A 8 9.52 -4.83 -27.19
N PHE A 9 8.64 -5.81 -26.92
CA PHE A 9 7.44 -5.57 -26.12
C PHE A 9 7.78 -5.15 -24.69
N SER A 10 8.77 -5.79 -24.05
CA SER A 10 9.28 -5.39 -22.74
C SER A 10 9.78 -3.95 -22.72
N VAL A 11 10.46 -3.47 -23.77
CA VAL A 11 10.88 -2.06 -23.87
C VAL A 11 9.68 -1.13 -23.97
N ILE A 12 8.67 -1.46 -24.77
CA ILE A 12 7.44 -0.66 -24.90
C ILE A 12 6.71 -0.58 -23.56
N VAL A 13 6.43 -1.74 -22.94
CA VAL A 13 5.75 -1.84 -21.65
C VAL A 13 6.52 -1.09 -20.56
N SER A 14 7.82 -1.34 -20.43
CA SER A 14 8.63 -0.68 -19.40
C SER A 14 8.75 0.82 -19.61
N THR A 15 8.78 1.30 -20.86
CA THR A 15 8.78 2.74 -21.16
C THR A 15 7.45 3.38 -20.75
N ALA A 16 6.33 2.79 -21.16
CA ALA A 16 5.00 3.29 -20.82
C ALA A 16 4.77 3.29 -19.29
N TYR A 17 5.12 2.18 -18.63
CA TYR A 17 4.99 2.03 -17.19
C TYR A 17 5.86 3.05 -16.43
N THR A 18 7.11 3.26 -16.87
CA THR A 18 8.01 4.24 -16.27
C THR A 18 7.49 5.66 -16.42
N ASN A 19 6.90 5.99 -17.57
CA ASN A 19 6.31 7.31 -17.79
C ASN A 19 5.07 7.53 -16.91
N ASN A 20 4.21 6.53 -16.76
CA ASN A 20 3.04 6.60 -15.88
C ASN A 20 3.45 6.74 -14.42
N LEU A 21 4.41 5.93 -13.95
CA LEU A 21 4.92 6.04 -12.58
C LEU A 21 5.57 7.41 -12.34
N ARG A 22 6.40 7.89 -13.28
CA ARG A 22 7.02 9.22 -13.17
C ARG A 22 5.97 10.33 -13.10
N ARG A 23 4.89 10.24 -13.89
CA ARG A 23 3.77 11.19 -13.83
C ARG A 23 3.11 11.16 -12.46
N SER A 24 2.76 9.97 -11.96
CA SER A 24 2.13 9.80 -10.64
C SER A 24 3.02 10.36 -9.52
N VAL A 25 4.31 10.01 -9.50
CA VAL A 25 5.29 10.51 -8.52
C VAL A 25 5.41 12.02 -8.55
N LYS A 26 5.53 12.61 -9.76
CA LYS A 26 5.63 14.06 -9.92
C LYS A 26 4.37 14.78 -9.42
N ASN A 27 3.21 14.17 -9.60
CA ASN A 27 1.92 14.76 -9.26
C ASN A 27 1.42 14.38 -7.87
N ALA A 28 2.15 13.54 -7.13
CA ALA A 28 1.78 13.14 -5.78
C ALA A 28 1.82 14.37 -4.86
N PRO A 29 0.68 14.84 -4.33
CA PRO A 29 0.68 15.99 -3.45
C PRO A 29 1.36 15.60 -2.13
N ARG A 30 2.11 16.55 -1.60
CA ARG A 30 2.76 16.43 -0.30
C ARG A 30 1.96 17.22 0.72
N THR A 31 1.98 16.75 1.96
CA THR A 31 1.28 17.43 3.04
C THR A 31 1.84 18.83 3.27
N VAL A 32 1.04 19.70 3.89
CA VAL A 32 1.48 21.04 4.25
C VAL A 32 2.73 20.94 5.13
N LYS A 33 3.75 21.75 4.87
CA LYS A 33 4.89 21.88 5.77
C LYS A 33 4.55 22.93 6.82
N ILE A 34 4.31 22.51 8.05
CA ILE A 34 4.13 23.45 9.17
C ILE A 34 5.50 23.71 9.80
N PRO A 35 5.99 24.95 9.91
CA PRO A 35 7.15 25.29 10.70
C PRO A 35 6.95 24.86 12.17
N ALA A 36 8.00 24.36 12.83
CA ALA A 36 7.91 23.85 14.21
C ALA A 36 7.35 24.87 15.22
N ARG A 37 7.50 26.17 14.95
CA ARG A 37 6.97 27.26 15.77
C ARG A 37 5.45 27.43 15.64
N GLU A 38 4.89 27.25 14.45
CA GLU A 38 3.45 27.33 14.20
C GLU A 38 2.71 26.12 14.77
N LEU A 39 3.36 24.95 14.86
CA LEU A 39 2.82 23.78 15.57
C LEU A 39 2.49 24.09 17.04
N LEU A 40 3.28 24.94 17.71
CA LEU A 40 3.08 25.32 19.13
C LEU A 40 1.96 26.36 19.33
N GLU A 41 1.73 27.24 18.36
CA GLU A 41 0.60 28.19 18.41
C GLU A 41 -0.72 27.50 18.01
N PHE A 42 -0.64 26.45 17.20
CA PHE A 42 -1.79 25.66 16.77
C PHE A 42 -2.40 24.79 17.89
N THR A 43 -1.69 24.57 19.01
CA THR A 43 -2.16 23.71 20.11
C THR A 43 -3.27 24.34 20.95
N GLU A 44 -3.33 25.67 21.09
CA GLU A 44 -4.36 26.32 21.94
C GLU A 44 -5.78 26.25 21.35
N SER A 45 -5.91 26.04 20.03
CA SER A 45 -7.18 25.88 19.31
C SER A 45 -7.25 24.60 18.48
N PHE A 46 -6.45 23.59 18.84
CA PHE A 46 -6.39 22.34 18.12
C PHE A 46 -7.73 21.59 18.20
N PRO A 47 -8.31 21.12 17.08
CA PRO A 47 -9.56 20.38 17.13
C PRO A 47 -9.38 19.04 17.85
N LYS A 48 -10.45 18.46 18.39
CA LYS A 48 -10.33 17.16 19.04
C LYS A 48 -10.12 16.07 18.00
N VAL A 49 -9.19 15.16 18.26
CA VAL A 49 -8.86 14.02 17.38
C VAL A 49 -8.99 12.72 18.16
N SER A 50 -9.76 11.78 17.62
CA SER A 50 -9.77 10.40 18.08
C SER A 50 -9.00 9.54 17.10
N VAL A 51 -7.84 9.03 17.52
CA VAL A 51 -7.07 8.02 16.80
C VAL A 51 -7.65 6.65 17.14
N ILE A 52 -7.99 5.85 16.13
CA ILE A 52 -8.65 4.56 16.27
C ILE A 52 -7.77 3.50 15.63
N VAL A 53 -7.35 2.51 16.43
CA VAL A 53 -6.50 1.40 16.01
C VAL A 53 -7.27 0.09 16.16
N PRO A 54 -7.90 -0.44 15.10
CA PRO A 54 -8.46 -1.78 15.15
C PRO A 54 -7.34 -2.82 15.17
N ALA A 55 -7.44 -3.82 16.05
CA ALA A 55 -6.42 -4.86 16.20
C ALA A 55 -7.06 -6.24 16.19
N TYR A 56 -6.52 -7.15 15.38
CA TYR A 56 -6.85 -8.58 15.43
C TYR A 56 -5.60 -9.41 15.19
N ASN A 57 -5.15 -10.12 16.22
CA ASN A 57 -3.91 -10.88 16.20
C ASN A 57 -2.70 -10.03 15.77
N GLU A 58 -2.49 -8.93 16.49
CA GLU A 58 -1.45 -7.91 16.27
C GLU A 58 -0.45 -7.84 17.44
N ALA A 59 -0.21 -8.95 18.14
CA ALA A 59 0.69 -8.99 19.30
C ALA A 59 2.10 -8.45 18.97
N GLU A 60 2.57 -8.68 17.74
CA GLU A 60 3.88 -8.20 17.27
C GLU A 60 3.95 -6.69 16.91
N ASN A 61 2.79 -6.01 16.91
CA ASN A 61 2.61 -4.71 16.30
C ASN A 61 2.00 -3.68 17.25
N ILE A 62 1.07 -4.10 18.10
CA ILE A 62 0.17 -3.20 18.81
C ILE A 62 0.90 -2.29 19.80
N GLN A 63 1.91 -2.80 20.50
CA GLN A 63 2.69 -2.02 21.45
C GLN A 63 3.43 -0.88 20.75
N ASP A 64 4.23 -1.19 19.74
CA ASP A 64 5.02 -0.18 19.03
C ASP A 64 4.13 0.80 18.26
N CYS A 65 2.97 0.38 17.77
CA CYS A 65 1.99 1.27 17.14
C CYS A 65 1.46 2.30 18.13
N ALA A 66 1.00 1.84 19.30
CA ALA A 66 0.48 2.69 20.35
C ALA A 66 1.54 3.68 20.85
N ILE A 67 2.77 3.20 21.08
CA ILE A 67 3.91 4.04 21.46
C ILE A 67 4.18 5.09 20.38
N ALA A 68 4.27 4.69 19.10
CA ALA A 68 4.52 5.62 18.00
C ALA A 68 3.42 6.69 17.87
N ILE A 69 2.15 6.36 18.13
CA ILE A 69 1.06 7.34 18.14
C ILE A 69 1.22 8.32 19.30
N LEU A 70 1.37 7.81 20.53
CA LEU A 70 1.45 8.65 21.74
C LEU A 70 2.69 9.56 21.74
N ASP A 71 3.80 9.08 21.22
CA ASP A 71 5.08 9.80 21.19
C ASP A 71 5.22 10.66 19.92
N SER A 72 4.28 10.58 18.98
CA SER A 72 4.27 11.44 17.78
C SER A 72 3.85 12.87 18.08
N THR A 73 3.23 13.14 19.24
CA THR A 73 2.58 14.42 19.55
C THR A 73 2.60 14.76 21.04
N GLU A 74 2.65 16.06 21.32
CA GLU A 74 2.55 16.64 22.66
C GLU A 74 1.10 17.10 22.98
N LEU A 75 0.12 16.77 22.14
CA LEU A 75 -1.27 17.16 22.37
C LEU A 75 -1.80 16.59 23.69
N PRO A 76 -2.51 17.40 24.50
CA PRO A 76 -3.06 16.94 25.77
C PRO A 76 -4.30 16.08 25.55
N ALA A 77 -4.73 15.35 26.59
CA ALA A 77 -5.94 14.51 26.57
C ALA A 77 -7.25 15.27 26.28
N ALA A 78 -7.26 16.60 26.42
CA ALA A 78 -8.38 17.43 25.99
C ALA A 78 -8.56 17.45 24.45
N ASN A 79 -7.47 17.22 23.70
CA ASN A 79 -7.43 17.32 22.24
C ASN A 79 -7.13 15.98 21.56
N LEU A 80 -6.55 15.00 22.26
CA LEU A 80 -6.22 13.69 21.71
C LEU A 80 -6.80 12.55 22.54
N GLN A 81 -7.45 11.62 21.85
CA GLN A 81 -7.87 10.34 22.38
C GLN A 81 -7.33 9.23 21.46
N VAL A 82 -6.71 8.20 22.03
CA VAL A 82 -6.22 7.01 21.31
C VAL A 82 -7.04 5.81 21.77
N LEU A 83 -7.81 5.24 20.85
CA LEU A 83 -8.67 4.08 21.06
C LEU A 83 -8.06 2.87 20.37
N ILE A 84 -7.54 1.93 21.15
CA ILE A 84 -7.17 0.61 20.64
C ILE A 84 -8.37 -0.31 20.80
N VAL A 85 -8.82 -0.91 19.70
CA VAL A 85 -9.99 -1.80 19.71
C VAL A 85 -9.56 -3.21 19.36
N ASP A 86 -9.48 -4.07 20.38
CA ASP A 86 -9.21 -5.49 20.17
C ASP A 86 -10.44 -6.18 19.59
N ASP A 87 -10.37 -6.64 18.35
CA ASP A 87 -11.45 -7.36 17.65
C ASP A 87 -11.46 -8.85 18.03
N ARG A 88 -11.43 -9.14 19.34
CA ARG A 88 -11.40 -10.49 19.91
C ARG A 88 -10.23 -11.30 19.38
N SER A 89 -9.02 -10.78 19.61
CA SER A 89 -7.79 -11.51 19.29
C SER A 89 -7.71 -12.81 20.07
N THR A 90 -7.01 -13.79 19.48
CA THR A 90 -6.75 -15.10 20.07
C THR A 90 -5.31 -15.25 20.55
N ASP A 91 -4.47 -14.27 20.25
CA ASP A 91 -3.10 -14.13 20.75
C ASP A 91 -3.02 -13.10 21.88
N ASP A 92 -1.81 -12.71 22.27
CA ASP A 92 -1.55 -11.78 23.38
C ASP A 92 -1.86 -10.30 23.07
N THR A 93 -2.47 -9.97 21.93
CA THR A 93 -2.73 -8.57 21.50
C THR A 93 -3.41 -7.73 22.59
N LEU A 94 -4.51 -8.24 23.15
CA LEU A 94 -5.28 -7.52 24.18
C LEU A 94 -4.47 -7.34 25.46
N ALA A 95 -3.78 -8.40 25.90
CA ALA A 95 -2.97 -8.38 27.10
C ALA A 95 -1.83 -7.36 26.99
N ILE A 96 -1.11 -7.36 25.87
CA ILE A 96 -0.04 -6.39 25.58
C ILE A 96 -0.56 -4.95 25.62
N ALA A 97 -1.71 -4.68 24.98
CA ALA A 97 -2.30 -3.35 24.97
C ALA A 97 -2.74 -2.87 26.37
N GLN A 98 -3.31 -3.76 27.19
CA GLN A 98 -3.68 -3.46 28.58
C GLN A 98 -2.46 -3.23 29.48
N THR A 99 -1.42 -4.06 29.35
CA THR A 99 -0.16 -3.87 30.06
C THR A 99 0.48 -2.54 29.71
N LEU A 100 0.51 -2.17 28.43
CA LEU A 100 1.02 -0.87 28.00
C LEU A 100 0.23 0.30 28.61
N GLN A 101 -1.11 0.21 28.62
CA GLN A 101 -1.96 1.24 29.23
C GLN A 101 -1.64 1.43 30.72
N GLN A 102 -1.45 0.33 31.45
CA GLN A 102 -1.05 0.36 32.86
C GLN A 102 0.34 0.96 33.04
N GLN A 103 1.33 0.57 32.23
CA GLN A 103 2.70 1.05 32.36
C GLN A 103 2.86 2.53 32.02
N ARG A 104 2.17 3.00 30.97
CA ARG A 104 2.28 4.39 30.48
C ARG A 104 1.52 5.38 31.34
N HIS A 105 0.43 4.95 31.98
CA HIS A 105 -0.51 5.83 32.69
C HIS A 105 -0.92 7.07 31.87
N ASP A 106 -0.92 6.95 30.53
CA ASP A 106 -1.22 8.07 29.64
C ASP A 106 -2.74 8.24 29.52
N PRO A 107 -3.32 9.38 29.97
CA PRO A 107 -4.76 9.58 29.98
C PRO A 107 -5.38 9.63 28.57
N ARG A 108 -4.55 9.74 27.52
CA ARG A 108 -4.97 9.73 26.12
C ARG A 108 -5.32 8.32 25.65
N LEU A 109 -4.74 7.28 26.25
CA LEU A 109 -4.87 5.89 25.79
C LEU A 109 -6.04 5.15 26.46
N LYS A 110 -6.97 4.63 25.65
CA LYS A 110 -8.07 3.75 26.07
C LYS A 110 -8.06 2.46 25.27
N ILE A 111 -8.16 1.32 25.96
CA ILE A 111 -8.30 0.00 25.36
C ILE A 111 -9.77 -0.42 25.40
N LEU A 112 -10.32 -0.82 24.26
CA LEU A 112 -11.68 -1.33 24.11
C LEU A 112 -11.60 -2.83 23.75
N ALA A 113 -12.20 -3.67 24.59
CA ALA A 113 -12.40 -5.08 24.27
C ALA A 113 -13.61 -5.22 23.33
N GLY A 114 -13.37 -5.77 22.14
CA GLY A 114 -14.37 -5.89 21.09
C GLY A 114 -15.50 -6.85 21.45
N GLN A 115 -16.70 -6.47 21.05
CA GLN A 115 -17.93 -7.23 21.22
C GLN A 115 -18.09 -8.31 20.14
N PRO A 116 -18.91 -9.36 20.38
CA PRO A 116 -19.31 -10.27 19.31
C PRO A 116 -19.92 -9.52 18.12
N ARG A 117 -19.64 -10.01 16.90
CA ARG A 117 -20.29 -9.52 15.68
C ARG A 117 -21.81 -9.78 15.75
N PRO A 118 -22.66 -8.84 15.35
CA PRO A 118 -24.10 -9.05 15.27
C PRO A 118 -24.45 -10.22 14.33
N ALA A 119 -25.39 -11.08 14.73
CA ALA A 119 -25.77 -12.26 13.92
C ALA A 119 -26.61 -11.90 12.68
N ASN A 120 -27.24 -10.72 12.67
CA ASN A 120 -28.13 -10.25 11.61
C ASN A 120 -27.39 -9.58 10.44
N GLN A 121 -26.07 -9.37 10.54
CA GLN A 121 -25.28 -8.70 9.52
C GLN A 121 -23.88 -9.30 9.44
N TYR A 122 -23.37 -9.49 8.21
CA TYR A 122 -21.99 -9.91 8.02
C TYR A 122 -21.02 -8.73 8.16
N TRP A 123 -19.94 -8.95 8.91
CA TRP A 123 -18.87 -7.98 9.14
C TRP A 123 -17.52 -8.56 8.75
N ALA A 124 -16.98 -8.07 7.63
CA ALA A 124 -15.66 -8.39 7.12
C ALA A 124 -14.56 -7.61 7.84
N GLY A 125 -13.42 -8.26 8.04
CA GLY A 125 -12.18 -7.61 8.48
C GLY A 125 -12.35 -6.71 9.70
N LYS A 126 -11.76 -5.51 9.62
CA LYS A 126 -11.65 -4.52 10.70
C LYS A 126 -12.90 -3.66 10.90
N ASN A 127 -13.89 -3.76 10.00
CA ASN A 127 -15.08 -2.90 9.98
C ASN A 127 -15.83 -2.89 11.31
N TRP A 128 -15.95 -4.07 11.95
CA TRP A 128 -16.68 -4.18 13.21
C TRP A 128 -15.96 -3.47 14.36
N ALA A 129 -14.64 -3.60 14.46
CA ALA A 129 -13.85 -2.90 15.47
C ALA A 129 -13.88 -1.39 15.26
N CYS A 130 -13.72 -0.93 14.00
CA CYS A 130 -13.85 0.48 13.66
C CYS A 130 -15.24 1.04 14.01
N ALA A 131 -16.32 0.32 13.70
CA ALA A 131 -17.69 0.76 13.98
C ALA A 131 -17.98 0.88 15.48
N GLN A 132 -17.45 -0.05 16.29
CA GLN A 132 -17.58 0.00 17.76
C GLN A 132 -16.80 1.15 18.40
N ALA A 133 -15.70 1.59 17.78
CA ALA A 133 -14.88 2.67 18.32
C ALA A 133 -15.58 4.03 18.24
N VAL A 134 -16.41 4.24 17.22
CA VAL A 134 -16.95 5.57 16.87
C VAL A 134 -17.86 6.17 17.96
N PRO A 135 -18.77 5.41 18.60
CA PRO A 135 -19.54 5.90 19.74
C PRO A 135 -18.69 6.31 20.95
N GLU A 136 -17.52 5.70 21.13
CA GLU A 136 -16.57 6.00 22.22
C GLU A 136 -15.61 7.14 21.88
N ALA A 137 -15.48 7.46 20.58
CA ALA A 137 -14.67 8.54 20.09
C ALA A 137 -15.29 9.90 20.49
N THR A 138 -14.45 10.88 20.80
CA THR A 138 -14.87 12.23 21.18
C THR A 138 -14.37 13.31 20.24
N GLY A 139 -13.52 12.95 19.28
CA GLY A 139 -12.90 13.86 18.32
C GLY A 139 -13.85 14.39 17.26
N ASP A 140 -13.62 15.64 16.84
CA ASP A 140 -14.21 16.22 15.63
C ASP A 140 -13.61 15.57 14.36
N PHE A 141 -12.41 15.01 14.52
CA PHE A 141 -11.73 14.21 13.50
C PHE A 141 -11.48 12.79 13.99
N LEU A 142 -11.63 11.83 13.08
CA LEU A 142 -11.43 10.40 13.31
C LEU A 142 -10.25 9.92 12.47
N LEU A 143 -9.15 9.56 13.12
CA LEU A 143 -7.95 9.04 12.47
C LEU A 143 -7.87 7.52 12.63
N PHE A 144 -8.20 6.78 11.58
CA PHE A 144 -8.02 5.32 11.57
C PHE A 144 -6.58 4.98 11.15
N ILE A 145 -5.92 4.16 11.96
CA ILE A 145 -4.54 3.71 11.78
C ILE A 145 -4.50 2.18 11.92
N ASP A 146 -3.89 1.49 10.95
CA ASP A 146 -3.66 0.04 11.09
C ASP A 146 -2.54 -0.23 12.12
N ALA A 147 -2.63 -1.35 12.84
CA ALA A 147 -1.69 -1.67 13.93
C ALA A 147 -0.22 -1.84 13.47
N ASP A 148 0.03 -2.03 12.18
CA ASP A 148 1.37 -2.15 11.58
C ASP A 148 2.00 -0.81 11.18
N VAL A 149 1.35 0.31 11.51
CA VAL A 149 1.81 1.67 11.21
C VAL A 149 2.58 2.28 12.38
N ARG A 150 3.59 3.08 12.06
CA ARG A 150 4.35 3.91 13.01
C ARG A 150 4.27 5.37 12.56
N LEU A 151 3.61 6.22 13.34
CA LEU A 151 3.54 7.66 13.09
C LEU A 151 4.89 8.33 13.37
N LYS A 152 5.24 9.33 12.55
CA LYS A 152 6.39 10.21 12.75
C LYS A 152 5.97 11.41 13.61
N LYS A 153 6.95 12.05 14.27
CA LYS A 153 6.70 13.24 15.10
C LYS A 153 6.00 14.35 14.29
N GLY A 154 4.92 14.91 14.84
CA GLY A 154 4.11 15.96 14.23
C GLY A 154 3.12 15.47 13.15
N ALA A 155 2.93 14.15 13.00
CA ALA A 155 2.12 13.60 11.92
C ALA A 155 0.63 13.96 12.04
N ILE A 156 0.08 13.92 13.25
CA ILE A 156 -1.35 14.20 13.52
C ILE A 156 -1.64 15.68 13.21
N GLU A 157 -0.80 16.57 13.71
CA GLU A 157 -0.89 18.01 13.51
C GLU A 157 -0.77 18.37 12.04
N THR A 158 0.20 17.77 11.34
CA THR A 158 0.40 17.97 9.90
C THR A 158 -0.80 17.50 9.09
N ALA A 159 -1.38 16.34 9.44
CA ALA A 159 -2.57 15.81 8.78
C ALA A 159 -3.80 16.70 9.00
N ILE A 160 -4.02 17.18 10.23
CA ILE A 160 -5.12 18.08 10.57
C ILE A 160 -4.98 19.42 9.87
N ALA A 161 -3.79 20.02 9.84
CA ALA A 161 -3.57 21.27 9.11
C ALA A 161 -3.82 21.08 7.61
N THR A 162 -3.34 19.99 7.02
CA THR A 162 -3.59 19.66 5.61
C THR A 162 -5.09 19.56 5.33
N VAL A 163 -5.83 18.84 6.17
CA VAL A 163 -7.29 18.72 6.06
C VAL A 163 -8.01 20.07 6.16
N LYS A 164 -7.60 20.93 7.10
CA LYS A 164 -8.21 22.26 7.28
C LYS A 164 -7.89 23.20 6.12
N THR A 165 -6.62 23.32 5.74
CA THR A 165 -6.16 24.20 4.65
C THR A 165 -6.78 23.81 3.32
N GLU A 166 -6.80 22.51 3.02
CA GLU A 166 -7.29 22.01 1.74
C GLU A 166 -8.79 21.68 1.76
N ASN A 167 -9.47 21.90 2.89
CA ASN A 167 -10.87 21.55 3.09
C ASN A 167 -11.19 20.07 2.72
N ILE A 168 -10.36 19.12 3.13
CA ILE A 168 -10.49 17.69 2.79
C ILE A 168 -11.39 16.96 3.79
N ASP A 169 -12.36 16.17 3.31
CA ASP A 169 -13.29 15.41 4.17
C ASP A 169 -12.75 14.02 4.56
N LEU A 170 -12.00 13.39 3.66
CA LEU A 170 -11.19 12.19 3.90
C LEU A 170 -9.78 12.41 3.38
N LEU A 171 -8.80 12.55 4.28
CA LEU A 171 -7.38 12.51 3.95
C LEU A 171 -6.87 11.08 4.14
N THR A 172 -6.25 10.53 3.11
CA THR A 172 -5.57 9.25 3.14
C THR A 172 -4.17 9.39 2.58
N CYS A 173 -3.23 8.66 3.18
CA CYS A 173 -1.83 8.85 2.93
C CYS A 173 -1.17 7.52 2.59
N MET A 174 -0.30 7.52 1.56
CA MET A 174 0.60 6.39 1.32
C MET A 174 1.82 6.52 2.26
N PRO A 175 1.95 5.68 3.30
CA PRO A 175 3.06 5.77 4.26
C PRO A 175 4.38 5.32 3.62
N ALA A 176 5.49 5.57 4.34
CA ALA A 176 6.77 5.00 3.98
C ALA A 176 6.74 3.47 4.09
N LEU A 177 7.26 2.76 3.10
CA LEU A 177 7.29 1.30 3.08
C LEU A 177 8.58 0.79 3.74
N VAL A 178 8.41 -0.02 4.79
CA VAL A 178 9.50 -0.74 5.45
C VAL A 178 9.59 -2.17 4.91
N CYS A 179 10.79 -2.60 4.55
CA CYS A 179 11.09 -3.98 4.15
C CYS A 179 12.36 -4.43 4.88
N GLU A 180 12.30 -5.59 5.51
CA GLU A 180 13.39 -6.16 6.32
C GLU A 180 13.73 -7.59 5.90
N CYS A 181 12.75 -8.38 5.44
CA CYS A 181 12.93 -9.77 5.04
C CYS A 181 12.90 -9.95 3.51
N PHE A 182 13.41 -11.09 3.05
CA PHE A 182 13.54 -11.39 1.62
C PHE A 182 12.19 -11.34 0.88
N ALA A 183 11.13 -11.88 1.47
CA ALA A 183 9.79 -11.89 0.88
C ALA A 183 9.25 -10.46 0.66
N GLU A 184 9.47 -9.56 1.63
CA GLU A 184 9.04 -8.17 1.53
C GLU A 184 9.74 -7.46 0.36
N TRP A 185 11.07 -7.59 0.25
CA TRP A 185 11.85 -6.98 -0.85
C TRP A 185 11.47 -7.51 -2.24
N LEU A 186 10.96 -8.74 -2.31
CA LEU A 186 10.61 -9.40 -3.56
C LEU A 186 9.29 -8.87 -4.14
N VAL A 187 8.33 -8.48 -3.29
CA VAL A 187 6.96 -8.13 -3.73
C VAL A 187 6.56 -6.70 -3.37
N GLN A 188 6.81 -6.23 -2.15
CA GLN A 188 6.23 -4.98 -1.64
C GLN A 188 6.60 -3.74 -2.49
N PRO A 189 7.87 -3.54 -2.89
CA PRO A 189 8.23 -2.43 -3.77
C PRO A 189 7.50 -2.41 -5.11
N LEU A 190 7.29 -3.60 -5.68
CA LEU A 190 6.63 -3.76 -6.98
C LEU A 190 5.14 -3.45 -6.83
N MET A 191 4.51 -3.92 -5.75
CA MET A 191 3.13 -3.61 -5.40
C MET A 191 2.89 -2.12 -5.19
N PHE A 192 3.72 -1.45 -4.40
CA PHE A 192 3.57 -0.02 -4.14
C PHE A 192 3.74 0.81 -5.42
N ASN A 193 4.71 0.46 -6.26
CA ASN A 193 4.84 1.06 -7.58
C ASN A 193 3.61 0.81 -8.46
N HIS A 194 3.03 -0.37 -8.40
CA HIS A 194 1.84 -0.72 -9.17
C HIS A 194 0.61 0.07 -8.72
N LEU A 195 0.38 0.16 -7.41
CA LEU A 195 -0.68 0.99 -6.84
C LEU A 195 -0.51 2.45 -7.27
N ALA A 196 0.70 3.00 -7.23
CA ALA A 196 0.96 4.37 -7.69
C ALA A 196 0.72 4.57 -9.20
N VAL A 197 0.86 3.54 -10.02
CA VAL A 197 0.52 3.60 -11.47
C VAL A 197 -0.98 3.47 -11.69
N CYS A 198 -1.66 2.59 -10.96
CA CYS A 198 -3.09 2.35 -11.09
C CYS A 198 -3.96 3.48 -10.51
N PHE A 199 -3.49 4.09 -9.43
CA PHE A 199 -4.20 5.15 -8.70
C PHE A 199 -3.41 6.46 -8.81
N ASP A 200 -3.53 7.10 -9.96
CA ASP A 200 -2.93 8.41 -10.23
C ASP A 200 -3.48 9.45 -9.24
N PHE A 201 -2.58 10.08 -8.48
CA PHE A 201 -2.95 11.05 -7.43
C PHE A 201 -3.79 12.22 -7.97
N THR A 202 -3.55 12.67 -9.20
CA THR A 202 -4.32 13.77 -9.79
C THR A 202 -5.76 13.35 -10.02
N ALA A 203 -5.96 12.17 -10.62
CA ALA A 203 -7.31 11.65 -10.86
C ALA A 203 -8.06 11.40 -9.55
N VAL A 204 -7.42 10.74 -8.57
CA VAL A 204 -8.06 10.45 -7.28
C VAL A 204 -8.50 11.72 -6.54
N ASN A 205 -7.67 12.77 -6.58
CA ASN A 205 -7.96 14.05 -5.92
C ASN A 205 -8.90 14.98 -6.70
N ASP A 206 -9.20 14.67 -7.95
CA ASP A 206 -10.13 15.45 -8.76
C ASP A 206 -11.58 15.05 -8.43
N PRO A 207 -12.43 15.96 -7.91
CA PRO A 207 -13.83 15.68 -7.61
C PRO A 207 -14.67 15.39 -8.86
N GLN A 208 -14.20 15.73 -10.06
CA GLN A 208 -14.90 15.48 -11.32
C GLN A 208 -14.69 14.07 -11.89
N THR A 209 -13.81 13.27 -11.28
CA THR A 209 -13.56 11.90 -11.72
C THR A 209 -14.11 10.88 -10.73
N ASP A 210 -14.50 9.72 -11.24
CA ASP A 210 -14.92 8.57 -10.43
C ASP A 210 -13.74 7.77 -9.84
N ALA A 211 -12.48 8.16 -10.14
CA ALA A 211 -11.30 7.49 -9.62
C ALA A 211 -11.23 7.66 -8.10
N ALA A 212 -11.32 6.56 -7.35
CA ALA A 212 -11.31 6.60 -5.89
C ALA A 212 -10.36 5.55 -5.34
N PHE A 213 -9.52 5.97 -4.39
CA PHE A 213 -8.59 5.12 -3.68
C PHE A 213 -8.32 5.71 -2.30
N ALA A 214 -8.29 4.86 -1.28
CA ALA A 214 -7.71 5.20 0.00
C ALA A 214 -6.75 4.09 0.41
N ALA A 215 -5.62 4.50 0.99
CA ALA A 215 -4.70 3.58 1.63
C ALA A 215 -5.20 3.34 3.06
N GLY A 216 -5.75 2.16 3.31
CA GLY A 216 -6.27 1.73 4.61
C GLY A 216 -5.37 1.97 5.84
N PRO A 217 -4.02 1.95 5.74
CA PRO A 217 -3.15 2.19 6.90
C PRO A 217 -3.28 3.58 7.52
N PHE A 218 -3.71 4.60 6.78
CA PHE A 218 -3.86 5.97 7.29
C PHE A 218 -5.07 6.64 6.66
N MET A 219 -6.13 6.84 7.45
CA MET A 219 -7.35 7.52 7.00
C MET A 219 -7.87 8.50 8.07
N LEU A 220 -7.77 9.80 7.78
CA LEU A 220 -8.28 10.88 8.61
C LEU A 220 -9.59 11.41 8.02
N PHE A 221 -10.68 11.23 8.75
CA PHE A 221 -11.99 11.77 8.39
C PHE A 221 -12.34 12.99 9.23
N ARG A 222 -13.05 13.94 8.63
CA ARG A 222 -14.00 14.76 9.40
C ARG A 222 -15.10 13.85 9.94
N ARG A 223 -15.43 13.96 11.23
CA ARG A 223 -16.51 13.15 11.83
C ARG A 223 -17.82 13.30 11.07
N SER A 224 -18.21 14.53 10.73
CA SER A 224 -19.44 14.81 9.98
C SER A 224 -19.46 14.12 8.60
N ALA A 225 -18.32 14.07 7.91
CA ALA A 225 -18.19 13.36 6.64
C ALA A 225 -18.31 11.84 6.82
N TYR A 226 -17.62 11.28 7.82
CA TYR A 226 -17.67 9.86 8.14
C TYR A 226 -19.10 9.40 8.48
N GLU A 227 -19.81 10.17 9.30
CA GLU A 227 -21.21 9.91 9.66
C GLU A 227 -22.15 10.05 8.46
N LYS A 228 -21.96 11.08 7.62
CA LYS A 228 -22.76 11.29 6.40
C LYS A 228 -22.70 10.11 5.44
N ILE A 229 -21.53 9.45 5.31
CA ILE A 229 -21.39 8.26 4.45
C ILE A 229 -21.77 6.94 5.13
N GLY A 230 -22.16 6.99 6.40
CA GLY A 230 -22.52 5.84 7.25
C GLY A 230 -21.33 5.05 7.80
N GLY A 231 -20.10 5.55 7.61
CA GLY A 231 -18.87 4.97 8.15
C GLY A 231 -18.63 3.50 7.80
N HIS A 232 -17.85 2.81 8.65
CA HIS A 232 -17.53 1.39 8.50
C HIS A 232 -18.77 0.48 8.60
N ALA A 233 -19.86 0.93 9.21
CA ALA A 233 -21.12 0.17 9.25
C ALA A 233 -21.77 0.05 7.87
N ALA A 234 -21.65 1.10 7.06
CA ALA A 234 -22.20 1.10 5.71
C ALA A 234 -21.40 0.23 4.72
N VAL A 235 -20.16 -0.12 5.08
CA VAL A 235 -19.26 -1.02 4.33
C VAL A 235 -18.96 -2.31 5.13
N ALA A 236 -19.84 -2.69 6.06
CA ALA A 236 -19.59 -3.79 7.00
C ALA A 236 -19.09 -5.08 6.33
N GLY A 237 -19.68 -5.47 5.20
CA GLY A 237 -19.34 -6.68 4.46
C GLY A 237 -18.18 -6.55 3.48
N GLU A 238 -17.56 -5.37 3.35
CA GLU A 238 -16.49 -5.11 2.38
C GLU A 238 -15.12 -5.50 2.93
N ILE A 239 -14.35 -6.25 2.14
CA ILE A 239 -12.97 -6.66 2.48
C ILE A 239 -11.94 -5.59 2.07
N VAL A 240 -12.28 -4.75 1.09
CA VAL A 240 -11.50 -3.59 0.65
C VAL A 240 -12.28 -2.33 1.01
N GLU A 241 -12.53 -2.19 2.32
CA GLU A 241 -13.38 -1.17 2.90
C GLU A 241 -12.87 0.25 2.64
N ASP A 242 -11.55 0.41 2.56
CA ASP A 242 -10.87 1.68 2.36
C ASP A 242 -11.22 2.29 0.99
N VAL A 243 -11.12 1.49 -0.08
CA VAL A 243 -11.50 1.91 -1.43
C VAL A 243 -13.01 2.18 -1.51
N GLU A 244 -13.85 1.39 -0.85
CA GLU A 244 -15.30 1.63 -0.86
C GLU A 244 -15.70 2.89 -0.07
N LEU A 245 -15.05 3.16 1.07
CA LEU A 245 -15.22 4.42 1.81
C LEU A 245 -14.80 5.61 0.94
N ALA A 246 -13.70 5.51 0.20
CA ALA A 246 -13.26 6.54 -0.74
C ALA A 246 -14.30 6.80 -1.86
N ARG A 247 -14.91 5.74 -2.41
CA ARG A 247 -16.00 5.87 -3.39
C ARG A 247 -17.22 6.54 -2.79
N ARG A 248 -17.59 6.21 -1.56
CA ARG A 248 -18.71 6.82 -0.84
C ARG A 248 -18.49 8.31 -0.57
N ILE A 249 -17.27 8.72 -0.24
CA ILE A 249 -16.89 10.14 -0.14
C ILE A 249 -17.18 10.86 -1.46
N LYS A 250 -16.71 10.32 -2.59
CA LYS A 250 -16.98 10.93 -3.91
C LYS A 250 -18.47 10.96 -4.26
N LYS A 251 -19.19 9.85 -4.07
CA LYS A 251 -20.64 9.76 -4.31
C LYS A 251 -21.45 10.74 -3.45
N ALA A 252 -20.98 11.07 -2.24
CA ALA A 252 -21.60 12.05 -1.36
C ALA A 252 -21.18 13.52 -1.65
N SER A 253 -20.47 13.73 -2.77
CA SER A 253 -19.88 15.02 -3.18
C SER A 253 -18.98 15.64 -2.12
N LEU A 254 -18.24 14.80 -1.39
CA LEU A 254 -17.27 15.20 -0.38
C LEU A 254 -15.84 15.14 -0.96
N LYS A 255 -14.92 15.89 -0.36
CA LYS A 255 -13.54 16.01 -0.88
C LYS A 255 -12.64 14.88 -0.37
N LEU A 256 -12.18 14.03 -1.28
CA LEU A 256 -11.14 13.02 -1.04
C LEU A 256 -9.74 13.62 -1.29
N GLY A 257 -8.79 13.33 -0.40
CA GLY A 257 -7.39 13.70 -0.53
C GLY A 257 -6.47 12.50 -0.36
N LEU A 258 -5.90 11.97 -1.43
CA LEU A 258 -4.79 11.01 -1.46
C LEU A 258 -3.46 11.75 -1.52
N TYR A 259 -2.60 11.55 -0.52
CA TYR A 259 -1.32 12.23 -0.39
C TYR A 259 -0.15 11.26 -0.27
N ALA A 260 1.03 11.68 -0.73
CA ALA A 260 2.27 11.03 -0.33
C ALA A 260 2.52 11.37 1.15
N GLY A 261 2.55 10.35 2.01
CA GLY A 261 2.60 10.50 3.46
C GLY A 261 3.80 9.84 4.11
N SER A 262 4.89 9.64 3.36
CA SER A 262 6.12 9.07 3.91
C SER A 262 6.70 9.88 5.05
N ASN A 263 6.47 11.20 5.06
CA ASN A 263 6.83 12.10 6.16
C ASN A 263 5.90 12.01 7.38
N LEU A 264 4.72 11.40 7.25
CA LEU A 264 3.76 11.25 8.35
C LEU A 264 3.86 9.90 9.04
N ALA A 265 4.11 8.83 8.29
CA ALA A 265 4.04 7.49 8.82
C ALA A 265 4.91 6.52 8.04
N SER A 266 5.20 5.38 8.65
CA SER A 266 5.79 4.21 8.00
C SER A 266 4.96 2.97 8.29
N VAL A 267 5.01 1.98 7.40
CA VAL A 267 4.24 0.75 7.50
C VAL A 267 5.11 -0.46 7.15
N ARG A 268 4.95 -1.54 7.92
CA ARG A 268 5.54 -2.85 7.64
C ARG A 268 4.45 -3.92 7.60
N MET A 269 3.85 -4.12 6.43
CA MET A 269 2.60 -4.86 6.33
C MET A 269 2.71 -6.36 6.61
N TYR A 270 3.71 -7.03 6.02
CA TYR A 270 3.78 -8.49 5.98
C TYR A 270 5.17 -9.01 6.29
N ARG A 271 5.36 -9.55 7.50
CA ARG A 271 6.68 -9.97 8.00
C ARG A 271 7.14 -11.35 7.50
N SER A 272 6.28 -12.09 6.80
CA SER A 272 6.55 -13.43 6.29
C SER A 272 5.95 -13.66 4.90
N TRP A 273 6.44 -14.69 4.21
CA TRP A 273 5.91 -15.09 2.91
C TRP A 273 4.42 -15.46 2.97
N SER A 274 4.01 -16.23 3.99
CA SER A 274 2.62 -16.65 4.15
C SER A 274 1.68 -15.46 4.36
N ALA A 275 2.04 -14.54 5.25
CA ALA A 275 1.26 -13.33 5.51
C ALA A 275 1.18 -12.43 4.27
N LEU A 276 2.28 -12.32 3.51
CA LEU A 276 2.33 -11.53 2.28
C LEU A 276 1.44 -12.11 1.19
N TRP A 277 1.53 -13.42 0.97
CA TRP A 277 0.71 -14.12 -0.01
C TRP A 277 -0.77 -14.03 0.37
N GLU A 278 -1.13 -14.34 1.61
CA GLU A 278 -2.50 -14.23 2.10
C GLU A 278 -3.02 -12.78 1.99
N GLY A 279 -2.20 -11.81 2.38
CA GLY A 279 -2.54 -10.40 2.42
C GLY A 279 -2.81 -9.76 1.06
N TRP A 280 -2.02 -10.07 0.02
CA TRP A 280 -2.29 -9.58 -1.32
C TRP A 280 -3.32 -10.43 -2.07
N THR A 281 -3.37 -11.74 -1.85
CA THR A 281 -4.37 -12.59 -2.52
C THR A 281 -5.77 -12.35 -2.00
N LYS A 282 -5.96 -11.84 -0.77
CA LYS A 282 -7.30 -11.56 -0.25
C LYS A 282 -8.01 -10.38 -0.92
N ASN A 283 -7.27 -9.33 -1.33
CA ASN A 283 -7.85 -8.03 -1.67
C ASN A 283 -7.63 -7.58 -3.12
N MET A 284 -6.59 -8.06 -3.81
CA MET A 284 -6.21 -7.48 -5.11
C MET A 284 -7.27 -7.64 -6.19
N TYR A 285 -7.90 -8.81 -6.30
CA TYR A 285 -8.97 -9.03 -7.26
C TYR A 285 -10.23 -8.21 -6.95
N LEU A 286 -10.56 -8.05 -5.66
CA LEU A 286 -11.65 -7.17 -5.23
C LEU A 286 -11.34 -5.70 -5.55
N GLY A 287 -10.11 -5.24 -5.31
CA GLY A 287 -9.65 -3.90 -5.66
C GLY A 287 -9.70 -3.62 -7.17
N ALA A 288 -9.54 -4.66 -8.00
CA ALA A 288 -9.72 -4.62 -9.44
C ALA A 288 -11.18 -4.81 -9.89
N ASN A 289 -12.15 -4.59 -8.99
CA ASN A 289 -13.58 -4.75 -9.24
C ASN A 289 -13.94 -6.12 -9.84
N ARG A 290 -13.29 -7.20 -9.36
CA ARG A 290 -13.47 -8.57 -9.82
C ARG A 290 -13.24 -8.76 -11.34
N SER A 291 -12.35 -7.97 -11.94
CA SER A 291 -12.04 -8.10 -13.36
C SER A 291 -10.90 -9.09 -13.62
N TRP A 292 -11.23 -10.25 -14.20
CA TRP A 292 -10.23 -11.22 -14.68
C TRP A 292 -9.30 -10.62 -15.73
N GLY A 293 -9.85 -9.79 -16.61
CA GLY A 293 -9.07 -9.09 -17.63
C GLY A 293 -7.98 -8.22 -17.01
N LEU A 294 -8.28 -7.49 -15.93
CA LEU A 294 -7.29 -6.68 -15.22
C LEU A 294 -6.23 -7.53 -14.51
N MET A 295 -6.58 -8.70 -13.96
CA MET A 295 -5.60 -9.61 -13.33
C MET A 295 -4.64 -10.23 -14.34
N VAL A 296 -5.16 -10.70 -15.48
CA VAL A 296 -4.33 -11.23 -16.57
C VAL A 296 -3.46 -10.13 -17.16
N TYR A 297 -4.00 -8.94 -17.36
CA TYR A 297 -3.25 -7.77 -17.82
C TYR A 297 -2.12 -7.40 -16.85
N MET A 298 -2.41 -7.35 -15.55
CA MET A 298 -1.41 -7.09 -14.52
C MET A 298 -0.31 -8.16 -14.52
N ALA A 299 -0.68 -9.44 -14.55
CA ALA A 299 0.29 -10.54 -14.63
C ALA A 299 1.18 -10.43 -15.87
N ALA A 300 0.59 -10.14 -17.05
CA ALA A 300 1.32 -9.95 -18.29
C ALA A 300 2.30 -8.77 -18.20
N ILE A 301 1.86 -7.60 -17.71
CA ILE A 301 2.75 -6.45 -17.51
C ILE A 301 3.92 -6.82 -16.61
N MET A 302 3.65 -7.51 -15.51
CA MET A 302 4.68 -7.85 -14.53
C MET A 302 5.70 -8.82 -15.13
N LEU A 303 5.27 -9.76 -15.97
CA LEU A 303 6.16 -10.64 -16.72
C LEU A 303 7.04 -9.88 -17.73
N PHE A 304 6.46 -8.97 -18.51
CA PHE A 304 7.21 -8.19 -19.49
C PHE A 304 8.14 -7.16 -18.86
N LEU A 305 7.75 -6.62 -17.71
CA LEU A 305 8.52 -5.61 -17.02
C LEU A 305 9.73 -6.20 -16.30
N TYR A 306 9.58 -7.40 -15.74
CA TYR A 306 10.53 -7.96 -14.78
C TYR A 306 11.27 -9.21 -15.28
N PRO A 307 10.70 -10.44 -15.31
CA PRO A 307 11.47 -11.67 -15.56
C PRO A 307 12.01 -11.80 -16.99
N ILE A 308 11.29 -11.36 -18.02
CA ILE A 308 11.69 -11.56 -19.42
C ILE A 308 13.12 -11.09 -19.75
N PRO A 309 13.57 -9.88 -19.40
CA PRO A 309 14.96 -9.46 -19.66
C PRO A 309 16.00 -10.31 -18.92
N TRP A 310 15.68 -10.86 -17.74
CA TRP A 310 16.60 -11.76 -17.00
C TRP A 310 16.66 -13.14 -17.62
N ILE A 311 15.52 -13.69 -18.09
CA ILE A 311 15.48 -14.94 -18.86
C ILE A 311 16.27 -14.78 -20.16
N ALA A 312 16.12 -13.64 -20.84
CA ALA A 312 16.87 -13.32 -22.04
C ALA A 312 18.38 -13.26 -21.79
N LEU A 313 18.79 -12.60 -20.69
CA LEU A 313 20.19 -12.51 -20.27
C LEU A 313 20.76 -13.90 -19.94
N ALA A 314 20.04 -14.72 -19.19
CA ALA A 314 20.46 -16.08 -18.85
C ALA A 314 20.66 -16.94 -20.10
N ARG A 315 19.73 -16.85 -21.06
CA ARG A 315 19.85 -17.57 -22.34
C ARG A 315 21.06 -17.11 -23.15
N LEU A 316 21.31 -15.79 -23.23
CA LEU A 316 22.48 -15.24 -23.91
C LEU A 316 23.80 -15.77 -23.34
N LEU A 317 23.85 -15.95 -22.01
CA LEU A 317 25.01 -16.49 -21.31
C LEU A 317 25.20 -18.00 -21.58
N VAL A 318 24.13 -18.78 -21.54
CA VAL A 318 24.15 -20.23 -21.77
C VAL A 318 24.52 -20.57 -23.21
N ASP A 319 23.99 -19.82 -24.18
CA ASP A 319 24.23 -20.05 -25.60
C ASP A 319 25.67 -19.65 -26.04
N GLY A 320 26.47 -19.06 -25.13
CA GLY A 320 27.86 -18.68 -25.39
C GLY A 320 28.01 -17.50 -26.35
N GLU A 321 26.94 -16.78 -26.65
CA GLU A 321 26.90 -15.70 -27.63
C GLU A 321 27.87 -14.56 -27.28
N LEU A 322 28.05 -14.28 -25.98
CA LEU A 322 29.04 -13.31 -25.52
C LEU A 322 30.47 -13.77 -25.80
N ALA A 323 30.77 -15.06 -25.64
CA ALA A 323 32.09 -15.60 -25.97
C ALA A 323 32.38 -15.51 -27.47
N LYS A 324 31.37 -15.79 -28.31
CA LYS A 324 31.48 -15.62 -29.78
C LYS A 324 31.79 -14.16 -30.15
N ILE A 325 31.11 -13.19 -29.55
CA ILE A 325 31.39 -11.75 -29.76
C ILE A 325 32.83 -11.41 -29.40
N VAL A 326 33.31 -11.86 -28.24
CA VAL A 326 34.67 -11.60 -27.76
C VAL A 326 35.70 -12.21 -28.71
N THR A 327 35.50 -13.45 -29.15
CA THR A 327 36.37 -14.12 -30.14
C THR A 327 36.39 -13.36 -31.47
N ILE A 328 35.24 -13.01 -32.04
CA ILE A 328 35.18 -12.27 -33.31
C ILE A 328 35.91 -10.92 -33.20
N THR A 329 35.72 -10.21 -32.09
CA THR A 329 36.32 -8.90 -31.84
C THR A 329 37.84 -9.01 -31.64
N ASN A 330 38.31 -9.97 -30.83
CA ASN A 330 39.73 -10.15 -30.53
C ASN A 330 40.54 -10.64 -31.73
N TYR A 331 39.94 -11.46 -32.59
CA TYR A 331 40.62 -12.04 -33.76
C TYR A 331 40.32 -11.30 -35.08
N GLN A 332 39.61 -10.15 -35.03
CA GLN A 332 39.25 -9.33 -36.20
C GLN A 332 38.61 -10.15 -37.33
N LEU A 333 37.80 -11.15 -36.97
CA LEU A 333 37.16 -12.02 -37.95
C LEU A 333 36.13 -11.21 -38.76
N PRO A 334 36.01 -11.43 -40.08
CA PRO A 334 35.06 -10.70 -40.90
C PRO A 334 33.63 -10.95 -40.41
N ILE A 335 32.86 -9.87 -40.24
CA ILE A 335 31.45 -9.92 -39.83
C ILE A 335 30.62 -10.36 -41.04
N THR A 336 30.64 -11.66 -41.33
CA THR A 336 29.78 -12.28 -42.34
C THR A 336 28.49 -12.85 -41.72
N ASP A 337 28.40 -12.85 -40.39
CA ASP A 337 27.31 -13.43 -39.63
C ASP A 337 26.25 -12.37 -39.27
N TYR A 338 25.08 -12.45 -39.92
CA TYR A 338 23.89 -11.66 -39.60
C TYR A 338 23.43 -11.81 -38.13
N GLN A 339 23.92 -12.82 -37.40
CA GLN A 339 23.64 -13.01 -35.99
C GLN A 339 24.30 -11.94 -35.12
N LEU A 340 25.47 -11.40 -35.49
CA LEU A 340 26.20 -10.44 -34.65
C LEU A 340 25.42 -9.13 -34.38
N PRO A 341 24.82 -8.46 -35.38
CA PRO A 341 23.95 -7.30 -35.13
C PRO A 341 22.71 -7.62 -34.29
N ILE A 342 22.13 -8.81 -34.46
CA ILE A 342 20.93 -9.24 -33.70
C ILE A 342 21.30 -9.47 -32.23
N THR A 343 22.46 -10.06 -31.95
CA THR A 343 22.96 -10.26 -30.59
C THR A 343 23.24 -8.92 -29.92
N TRP A 344 23.87 -7.96 -30.61
CA TRP A 344 24.06 -6.60 -30.08
C TRP A 344 22.73 -5.88 -29.79
N LEU A 345 21.77 -5.96 -30.71
CA LEU A 345 20.43 -5.41 -30.49
C LEU A 345 19.77 -6.05 -29.26
N THR A 346 19.88 -7.37 -29.11
CA THR A 346 19.36 -8.11 -27.96
C THR A 346 19.98 -7.62 -26.65
N ILE A 347 21.31 -7.44 -26.60
CA ILE A 347 22.03 -6.89 -25.44
C ILE A 347 21.54 -5.48 -25.11
N CYS A 348 21.40 -4.60 -26.12
CA CYS A 348 20.91 -3.24 -25.95
C CYS A 348 19.47 -3.21 -25.38
N LEU A 349 18.59 -4.08 -25.87
CA LEU A 349 17.21 -4.17 -25.37
C LEU A 349 17.18 -4.68 -23.92
N ILE A 350 17.96 -5.71 -23.58
CA ILE A 350 18.09 -6.21 -22.21
C ILE A 350 18.57 -5.09 -21.28
N ALA A 351 19.68 -4.43 -21.64
CA ALA A 351 20.26 -3.34 -20.85
C ALA A 351 19.26 -2.20 -20.65
N ARG A 352 18.47 -1.87 -21.68
CA ARG A 352 17.43 -0.83 -21.61
C ARG A 352 16.33 -1.19 -20.61
N VAL A 353 15.81 -2.41 -20.63
CA VAL A 353 14.74 -2.82 -19.70
C VAL A 353 15.28 -2.93 -18.27
N ILE A 354 16.49 -3.47 -18.07
CA ILE A 354 17.14 -3.53 -16.76
C ILE A 354 17.36 -2.12 -16.20
N TRP A 355 17.77 -1.16 -17.03
CA TRP A 355 17.86 0.25 -16.65
C TRP A 355 16.50 0.82 -16.23
N HIS A 356 15.41 0.48 -16.93
CA HIS A 356 14.06 0.85 -16.49
C HIS A 356 13.69 0.24 -15.15
N GLN A 357 14.02 -1.03 -14.87
CA GLN A 357 13.73 -1.65 -13.57
C GLN A 357 14.43 -0.88 -12.42
N TYR A 358 15.70 -0.49 -12.60
CA TYR A 358 16.39 0.36 -11.63
C TYR A 358 15.74 1.75 -11.51
N THR A 359 15.34 2.36 -12.64
CA THR A 359 14.65 3.65 -12.65
C THR A 359 13.32 3.59 -11.91
N LEU A 360 12.50 2.56 -12.14
CA LEU A 360 11.25 2.32 -11.44
C LEU A 360 11.46 2.16 -9.94
N ARG A 361 12.54 1.46 -9.55
CA ARG A 361 12.89 1.32 -8.14
C ARG A 361 13.18 2.68 -7.50
N ARG A 362 13.97 3.51 -8.18
CA ARG A 362 14.30 4.86 -7.70
C ARG A 362 13.08 5.77 -7.60
N LEU A 363 12.25 5.79 -8.64
CA LEU A 363 11.02 6.58 -8.65
C LEU A 363 10.07 6.15 -7.51
N GLY A 364 9.91 4.85 -7.30
CA GLY A 364 9.14 4.32 -6.18
C GLY A 364 9.63 4.75 -4.81
N ALA A 365 10.96 4.85 -4.65
CA ALA A 365 11.58 5.30 -3.41
C ALA A 365 11.28 6.77 -3.10
N GLU A 366 10.94 7.61 -4.09
CA GLU A 366 10.61 9.02 -3.86
C GLU A 366 9.26 9.22 -3.15
N ILE A 367 8.30 8.28 -3.32
CA ILE A 367 7.01 8.30 -2.60
C ILE A 367 7.10 7.46 -1.33
N SER A 368 7.69 6.27 -1.42
CA SER A 368 7.63 5.28 -0.35
C SER A 368 8.77 5.37 0.66
N GLU A 369 9.79 6.20 0.42
CA GLU A 369 11.06 6.22 1.18
C GLU A 369 11.76 4.83 1.30
N CYS A 370 11.25 3.79 0.63
CA CYS A 370 11.84 2.46 0.62
C CYS A 370 13.16 2.53 -0.17
N PRO A 371 14.32 2.21 0.44
CA PRO A 371 15.61 2.34 -0.23
C PRO A 371 15.63 1.57 -1.55
N PRO A 372 16.29 2.07 -2.62
CA PRO A 372 16.36 1.39 -3.91
C PRO A 372 17.35 0.20 -3.92
N LYS A 373 17.50 -0.46 -2.77
CA LYS A 373 18.28 -1.68 -2.59
C LYS A 373 17.54 -2.88 -3.19
N TYR A 374 18.33 -3.90 -3.53
CA TYR A 374 17.85 -5.18 -4.06
C TYR A 374 16.92 -5.05 -5.27
N TRP A 375 17.07 -4.01 -6.08
CA TRP A 375 16.21 -3.72 -7.23
C TRP A 375 16.18 -4.88 -8.24
N TRP A 376 17.27 -5.64 -8.34
CA TRP A 376 17.42 -6.80 -9.21
C TRP A 376 16.53 -7.98 -8.78
N LEU A 377 16.09 -8.05 -7.51
CA LEU A 377 15.08 -9.01 -7.07
C LEU A 377 13.76 -8.83 -7.81
N GLY A 378 13.52 -7.65 -8.39
CA GLY A 378 12.35 -7.38 -9.22
C GLY A 378 12.15 -8.44 -10.31
N GLY A 379 13.22 -9.01 -10.88
CA GLY A 379 13.13 -10.07 -11.88
C GLY A 379 12.31 -11.28 -11.43
N LEU A 380 12.60 -11.83 -10.25
CA LEU A 380 11.82 -12.91 -9.63
C LEU A 380 10.51 -12.38 -9.06
N GLY A 381 10.55 -11.20 -8.44
CA GLY A 381 9.41 -10.52 -7.84
C GLY A 381 8.23 -10.36 -8.77
N GLY A 382 8.46 -9.93 -10.03
CA GLY A 382 7.38 -9.74 -11.00
C GLY A 382 6.64 -11.02 -11.34
N THR A 383 7.32 -12.17 -11.34
CA THR A 383 6.65 -13.48 -11.53
C THR A 383 5.71 -13.77 -10.37
N LEU A 384 6.18 -13.53 -9.14
CA LEU A 384 5.38 -13.76 -7.93
C LEU A 384 4.20 -12.81 -7.85
N VAL A 385 4.41 -11.54 -8.18
CA VAL A 385 3.32 -10.56 -8.32
C VAL A 385 2.25 -11.06 -9.31
N GLY A 386 2.67 -11.53 -10.49
CA GLY A 386 1.75 -12.09 -11.47
C GLY A 386 0.99 -13.31 -10.93
N ALA A 387 1.67 -14.20 -10.19
CA ALA A 387 1.05 -15.34 -9.53
C ALA A 387 0.06 -14.93 -8.43
N ILE A 388 0.37 -13.90 -7.64
CA ILE A 388 -0.55 -13.33 -6.65
C ILE A 388 -1.79 -12.76 -7.35
N ALA A 389 -1.64 -12.09 -8.50
CA ALA A 389 -2.78 -11.54 -9.27
C ALA A 389 -3.79 -12.63 -9.65
N ILE A 390 -3.30 -13.70 -10.26
CA ILE A 390 -4.13 -14.85 -10.63
C ILE A 390 -4.65 -15.59 -9.40
N GLY A 391 -3.80 -15.80 -8.39
CA GLY A 391 -4.17 -16.46 -7.14
C GLY A 391 -5.26 -15.71 -6.37
N SER A 392 -5.25 -14.38 -6.40
CA SER A 392 -6.29 -13.55 -5.79
C SER A 392 -7.65 -13.79 -6.43
N ALA A 393 -7.70 -13.85 -7.77
CA ALA A 393 -8.94 -14.11 -8.51
C ALA A 393 -9.49 -15.51 -8.21
N ILE A 394 -8.64 -16.54 -8.26
CA ILE A 394 -9.05 -17.93 -7.98
C ILE A 394 -9.60 -18.04 -6.56
N LYS A 395 -8.87 -17.55 -5.55
CA LYS A 395 -9.30 -17.65 -4.15
C LYS A 395 -10.62 -16.93 -3.90
N THR A 396 -10.78 -15.73 -4.45
CA THR A 396 -11.99 -14.92 -4.24
C THR A 396 -13.22 -15.56 -4.88
N GLU A 397 -13.09 -16.12 -6.08
CA GLU A 397 -14.22 -16.73 -6.81
C GLU A 397 -14.56 -18.13 -6.30
N THR A 398 -13.57 -18.93 -5.91
CA THR A 398 -13.79 -20.31 -5.43
C THR A 398 -14.04 -20.38 -3.92
N GLY A 399 -13.64 -19.37 -3.16
CA GLY A 399 -13.58 -19.40 -1.69
C GLY A 399 -12.50 -20.33 -1.13
N TRP A 400 -11.77 -21.07 -1.98
CA TRP A 400 -10.82 -22.09 -1.54
C TRP A 400 -9.59 -21.45 -0.90
N GLY A 401 -9.37 -21.72 0.39
CA GLY A 401 -8.27 -21.14 1.16
C GLY A 401 -8.31 -19.61 1.22
N TRP A 402 -9.51 -19.01 1.07
CA TRP A 402 -9.68 -17.58 1.15
C TRP A 402 -9.87 -17.15 2.61
N THR A 403 -8.75 -16.89 3.24
CA THR A 403 -8.66 -16.52 4.66
C THR A 403 -7.92 -15.20 4.83
N TRP A 404 -8.05 -14.62 6.02
CA TRP A 404 -7.17 -13.56 6.50
C TRP A 404 -6.93 -13.73 7.99
N ARG A 405 -5.66 -13.88 8.40
CA ARG A 405 -5.24 -14.04 9.81
C ARG A 405 -6.03 -15.15 10.52
N GLY A 406 -6.28 -16.26 9.82
CA GLY A 406 -7.01 -17.42 10.35
C GLY A 406 -8.54 -17.33 10.30
N ARG A 407 -9.12 -16.22 9.84
CA ARG A 407 -10.57 -16.09 9.61
C ARG A 407 -10.91 -16.39 8.15
N ALA A 408 -11.93 -17.21 7.92
CA ALA A 408 -12.48 -17.41 6.58
C ALA A 408 -13.20 -16.14 6.10
N LEU A 409 -12.96 -15.77 4.84
CA LEU A 409 -13.63 -14.66 4.17
C LEU A 409 -14.83 -15.20 3.39
N LYS A 410 -15.95 -14.47 3.44
CA LYS A 410 -17.14 -14.78 2.65
C LYS A 410 -17.27 -13.82 1.47
N SER A 411 -17.60 -14.37 0.31
CA SER A 411 -17.92 -13.57 -0.87
C SER A 411 -19.35 -13.08 -0.69
N GLN A 412 -19.64 -11.80 -0.95
CA GLN A 412 -21.02 -11.31 -0.90
C GLN A 412 -21.93 -11.94 -1.97
N ASN A 413 -21.35 -12.68 -2.94
CA ASN A 413 -22.07 -13.36 -4.02
C ASN A 413 -22.21 -14.89 -3.79
N SER A 414 -21.86 -15.41 -2.60
CA SER A 414 -22.01 -16.83 -2.25
C SER A 414 -23.12 -17.06 -1.25
#